data_AF-A0A2R8CN91-F1
#
_entry.id   AF-A0A2R8CN91-F1
#
_cell.length_a   1.000
_cell.length_b   1.000
_cell.length_c   1.000
_cell.angle_alpha   90.00
_cell.angle_beta   90.00
_cell.angle_gamma   90.00
#
_symmetry.space_group_name_H-M   'P 1'
#
loop_
_entity.id
_entity.type
_entity.pdbx_description
1 polymer ?
#
loop_
_entity_poly.entity_id
_entity_poly.type
_entity_poly.pdbx_seq_one_letter_code
_entity_poly.pdbx_strand_id
1 'polypeptide(L)'
;MEFFENSDATLSRELLEELGVKSDVKRHLWFVENFFEYSNRKVHEIANYFLVELIEPSQLSLNQVFRGIEADVDLEFKWFPLSEIPGIDLKPDFLRTGLSDLPVETKYIKVSEIAA
;
A
#
# COMPACT_ATOMS: atom_id res chain seq x y z
N MET A 1 -5.65 2.30 10.10
CA MET A 1 -6.45 1.30 10.83
C MET A 1 -6.85 1.89 12.15
N GLU A 2 -8.15 1.95 12.39
CA GLU A 2 -8.70 2.45 13.63
C GLU A 2 -8.79 1.36 14.70
N PHE A 3 -9.00 1.78 15.96
CA PHE A 3 -9.17 0.83 17.05
C PHE A 3 -10.48 0.06 16.88
N PHE A 4 -10.44 -1.27 17.06
CA PHE A 4 -11.55 -2.20 16.76
C PHE A 4 -11.98 -2.28 15.28
N GLU A 5 -11.11 -1.87 14.35
CA GLU A 5 -11.31 -2.05 12.92
C GLU A 5 -10.45 -3.21 12.40
N ASN A 6 -11.01 -4.06 11.53
CA ASN A 6 -10.22 -5.06 10.83
C ASN A 6 -9.41 -4.39 9.70
N SER A 7 -8.20 -4.87 9.41
CA SER A 7 -7.29 -4.23 8.45
C SER A 7 -7.80 -4.25 6.99
N ASP A 8 -8.63 -5.23 6.62
CA ASP A 8 -9.30 -5.28 5.32
C ASP A 8 -10.42 -4.24 5.19
N ALA A 9 -11.20 -4.05 6.27
CA ALA A 9 -12.21 -3.01 6.36
C ALA A 9 -11.57 -1.61 6.31
N THR A 10 -10.46 -1.40 7.04
CA THR A 10 -9.63 -0.19 6.95
C THR A 10 -9.31 0.12 5.50
N LEU A 11 -8.75 -0.83 4.75
CA LEU A 11 -8.30 -0.56 3.38
C LEU A 11 -9.44 -0.09 2.47
N SER A 12 -10.63 -0.65 2.64
CA SER A 12 -11.81 -0.24 1.88
C SER A 12 -12.29 1.17 2.25
N ARG A 13 -12.21 1.53 3.54
CA ARG A 13 -12.54 2.87 4.05
C ARG A 13 -11.53 3.91 3.56
N GLU A 14 -10.23 3.67 3.74
CA GLU A 14 -9.17 4.62 3.33
C GLU A 14 -9.25 4.89 1.81
N LEU A 15 -9.41 3.86 0.96
CA LEU A 15 -9.57 4.07 -0.49
C LEU A 15 -10.80 4.92 -0.85
N LEU A 16 -11.88 4.82 -0.06
CA LEU A 16 -13.06 5.67 -0.25
C LEU A 16 -12.82 7.10 0.24
N GLU A 17 -12.16 7.28 1.38
CA GLU A 17 -11.90 8.58 2.00
C GLU A 17 -10.82 9.38 1.25
N GLU A 18 -9.74 8.73 0.84
CA GLU A 18 -8.62 9.38 0.15
C GLU A 18 -8.85 9.56 -1.34
N LEU A 19 -9.59 8.65 -1.99
CA LEU A 19 -9.72 8.61 -3.46
C LEU A 19 -11.16 8.58 -3.98
N GLY A 20 -12.17 8.43 -3.11
CA GLY A 20 -13.57 8.39 -3.52
C GLY A 20 -13.97 7.10 -4.25
N VAL A 21 -13.12 6.07 -4.24
CA VAL A 21 -13.34 4.84 -5.02
C VAL A 21 -13.78 3.69 -4.12
N LYS A 22 -14.72 2.90 -4.61
CA LYS A 22 -15.12 1.64 -3.97
C LYS A 22 -14.19 0.52 -4.41
N SER A 23 -13.96 -0.41 -3.49
CA SER A 23 -13.08 -1.54 -3.73
C SER A 23 -13.60 -2.83 -3.09
N ASP A 24 -13.04 -3.96 -3.53
CA ASP A 24 -13.26 -5.28 -2.96
C ASP A 24 -11.91 -5.93 -2.62
N VAL A 25 -11.74 -6.29 -1.35
CA VAL A 25 -10.51 -6.88 -0.82
C VAL A 25 -10.51 -8.37 -1.15
N LYS A 26 -9.57 -8.80 -1.99
CA LYS A 26 -9.56 -10.17 -2.51
C LYS A 26 -8.73 -11.13 -1.67
N ARG A 27 -7.53 -10.68 -1.28
CA ARG A 27 -6.53 -11.61 -0.74
C ARG A 27 -5.51 -10.90 0.10
N HIS A 28 -5.25 -11.46 1.29
CA HIS A 28 -4.18 -11.00 2.14
C HIS A 28 -2.84 -11.58 1.68
N LEU A 29 -1.96 -10.72 1.20
CA LEU A 29 -0.69 -11.11 0.56
C LEU A 29 0.43 -11.22 1.59
N TRP A 30 0.61 -10.17 2.40
CA TRP A 30 1.75 -10.08 3.31
C TRP A 30 1.36 -9.49 4.65
N PHE A 31 1.83 -10.13 5.72
CA PHE A 31 1.92 -9.55 7.05
C PHE A 31 3.38 -9.17 7.31
N VAL A 32 3.66 -7.90 7.49
CA VAL A 32 5.03 -7.38 7.49
C VAL A 32 5.34 -6.70 8.82
N GLU A 33 6.43 -7.15 9.46
CA GLU A 33 7.13 -6.38 10.49
C GLU A 33 8.21 -5.54 9.80
N ASN A 34 8.06 -4.23 9.82
CA ASN A 34 8.88 -3.28 9.09
C ASN A 34 9.61 -2.34 10.06
N PHE A 35 10.95 -2.34 10.00
CA PHE A 35 11.83 -1.52 10.84
C PHE A 35 12.57 -0.49 9.97
N PHE A 36 12.30 0.80 10.18
CA PHE A 36 12.90 1.89 9.40
C PHE A 36 13.12 3.15 10.24
N GLU A 37 13.85 4.12 9.70
CA GLU A 37 14.00 5.44 10.31
C GLU A 37 13.20 6.48 9.51
N TYR A 38 12.36 7.25 10.19
CA TYR A 38 11.61 8.36 9.59
C TYR A 38 11.68 9.57 10.51
N SER A 39 12.04 10.73 9.96
CA SER A 39 12.21 11.97 10.74
C SER A 39 13.12 11.80 11.98
N ASN A 40 14.28 11.15 11.80
CA ASN A 40 15.25 10.83 12.87
C ASN A 40 14.67 9.99 14.02
N ARG A 41 13.62 9.21 13.77
CA ARG A 41 13.02 8.30 14.74
C ARG A 41 12.99 6.89 14.18
N LYS A 42 13.40 5.92 15.00
CA LYS A 42 13.20 4.50 14.70
C LYS A 42 11.72 4.18 14.79
N VAL A 43 11.18 3.58 13.73
CA VAL A 43 9.80 3.14 13.62
C VAL A 43 9.80 1.62 13.54
N HIS A 44 8.87 1.01 14.26
CA HIS A 44 8.49 -0.39 14.13
C HIS A 44 7.03 -0.43 13.72
N GLU A 45 6.79 -0.76 12.46
CA GLU A 45 5.48 -0.81 11.84
C GLU A 45 5.04 -2.27 11.66
N ILE A 46 3.74 -2.50 11.90
CA ILE A 46 3.06 -3.74 11.54
C ILE A 46 2.12 -3.41 10.38
N ALA A 47 2.39 -3.95 9.20
CA ALA A 47 1.64 -3.66 7.99
C ALA A 47 0.98 -4.91 7.41
N ASN A 48 -0.28 -4.78 7.00
CA ASN A 48 -1.00 -5.80 6.24
C ASN A 48 -1.15 -5.31 4.80
N TYR A 49 -0.75 -6.14 3.84
CA TYR A 49 -0.85 -5.83 2.42
C TYR A 49 -1.86 -6.76 1.76
N PHE A 50 -2.78 -6.18 1.00
CA PHE A 50 -3.84 -6.91 0.33
C PHE A 50 -3.82 -6.67 -1.18
N LEU A 51 -4.26 -7.69 -1.92
CA LEU A 51 -4.69 -7.53 -3.29
C LEU A 51 -6.13 -7.01 -3.28
N VAL A 52 -6.35 -5.92 -4.00
CA VAL A 52 -7.62 -5.21 -4.06
C VAL A 52 -8.05 -5.05 -5.51
N GLU A 53 -9.35 -5.16 -5.75
CA GLU A 53 -9.98 -4.82 -7.03
C GLU A 53 -10.84 -3.56 -6.84
N LEU A 54 -10.66 -2.57 -7.72
CA LEU A 54 -11.53 -1.40 -7.75
C LEU A 54 -12.83 -1.76 -8.46
N ILE A 55 -13.98 -1.31 -7.92
CA ILE A 55 -15.29 -1.58 -8.53
C ILE A 55 -15.47 -0.79 -9.84
N GLU A 56 -14.99 0.46 -9.86
CA GLU A 56 -15.03 1.34 -11.04
C GLU A 56 -13.64 1.92 -11.33
N PRO A 57 -12.68 1.12 -11.84
CA PRO A 57 -11.30 1.56 -12.03
C PRO A 57 -11.17 2.73 -13.01
N SER A 58 -12.14 2.93 -13.90
CA SER A 58 -12.19 4.06 -14.84
C SER A 58 -12.30 5.43 -14.16
N GLN A 59 -12.67 5.49 -12.87
CA GLN A 59 -12.65 6.72 -12.08
C GLN A 59 -11.22 7.26 -11.87
N LEU A 60 -10.20 6.37 -11.92
CA LEU A 60 -8.80 6.74 -11.77
C LEU A 60 -8.08 6.60 -13.11
N SER A 61 -7.65 7.73 -13.67
CA SER A 61 -6.97 7.77 -14.95
C SER A 61 -5.61 7.08 -14.91
N LEU A 62 -5.41 6.04 -15.74
CA LEU A 62 -4.16 5.28 -15.82
C LEU A 62 -2.94 6.11 -16.27
N ASN A 63 -3.18 7.21 -17.00
CA ASN A 63 -2.13 7.99 -17.65
C ASN A 63 -1.91 9.37 -17.01
N GLN A 64 -2.58 9.65 -15.88
CA GLN A 64 -2.51 10.95 -15.22
C GLN A 64 -2.21 10.78 -13.74
N VAL A 65 -1.55 11.80 -13.19
CA VAL A 65 -1.50 11.99 -11.74
C VAL A 65 -2.88 12.48 -11.30
N PHE A 66 -3.36 11.95 -10.19
CA PHE A 66 -4.58 12.42 -9.53
C PHE A 66 -4.28 12.74 -8.07
N ARG A 67 -5.02 13.68 -7.51
CA ARG A 67 -4.84 14.16 -6.14
C ARG A 67 -5.79 13.44 -5.21
N GLY A 68 -5.33 13.17 -3.99
CA GLY A 68 -6.21 12.74 -2.91
C GLY A 68 -7.31 13.78 -2.66
N ILE A 69 -8.46 13.31 -2.20
CA ILE A 69 -9.61 14.18 -1.87
C ILE A 69 -9.67 14.54 -0.38
N GLU A 70 -8.81 13.95 0.44
CA GLU A 70 -8.72 14.26 1.86
C GLU A 70 -8.12 15.67 2.07
N ALA A 71 -8.72 16.46 2.94
CA ALA A 71 -8.36 17.87 3.12
C ALA A 71 -7.05 18.08 3.89
N ASP A 72 -6.69 17.14 4.76
CA ASP A 72 -5.61 17.29 5.72
C ASP A 72 -4.25 16.83 5.19
N VAL A 73 -4.21 16.11 4.05
CA VAL A 73 -2.99 15.57 3.46
C VAL A 73 -2.97 15.76 1.94
N ASP A 74 -1.91 16.39 1.46
CA ASP A 74 -1.77 16.77 0.05
C ASP A 74 -1.03 15.71 -0.77
N LEU A 75 -1.68 14.56 -1.01
CA LEU A 75 -1.09 13.41 -1.70
C LEU A 75 -1.30 13.43 -3.23
N GLU A 76 -0.27 12.98 -3.97
CA GLU A 76 -0.35 12.67 -5.40
C GLU A 76 -0.32 11.16 -5.60
N PHE A 77 -1.24 10.66 -6.41
CA PHE A 77 -1.35 9.26 -6.78
C PHE A 77 -1.10 9.10 -8.28
N LYS A 78 -0.40 8.01 -8.63
CA LYS A 78 -0.06 7.68 -10.00
C LYS A 78 -0.01 6.16 -10.17
N TRP A 79 -0.54 5.69 -11.30
CA TRP A 79 -0.36 4.32 -11.73
C TRP A 79 1.03 4.10 -12.33
N PHE A 80 1.71 3.04 -11.90
CA PHE A 80 2.98 2.62 -12.46
C PHE A 80 2.86 1.21 -13.06
N PRO A 81 3.37 0.99 -14.28
CA PRO A 81 3.50 -0.36 -14.82
C PRO A 81 4.38 -1.22 -13.91
N LEU A 82 3.98 -2.48 -13.69
CA LEU A 82 4.76 -3.41 -12.85
C LEU A 82 6.21 -3.59 -13.33
N SER A 83 6.46 -3.44 -14.63
CA SER A 83 7.80 -3.49 -15.21
C SER A 83 8.71 -2.33 -14.81
N GLU A 84 8.15 -1.19 -14.38
CA GLU A 84 8.91 0.00 -13.96
C GLU A 84 9.20 0.00 -12.46
N ILE A 85 8.45 -0.78 -11.67
CA ILE A 85 8.56 -0.88 -10.20
C ILE A 85 10.00 -1.07 -9.69
N PRO A 86 10.87 -1.91 -10.29
CA PRO A 86 12.25 -2.06 -9.81
C PRO A 86 13.07 -0.77 -9.83
N GLY A 87 12.73 0.19 -10.71
CA GLY A 87 13.40 1.49 -10.82
C GLY A 87 12.80 2.60 -9.97
N ILE A 88 11.65 2.36 -9.32
CA ILE A 88 10.95 3.34 -8.49
C ILE A 88 11.45 3.23 -7.06
N ASP A 89 11.57 4.37 -6.36
CA ASP A 89 11.88 4.41 -4.93
C ASP A 89 10.66 3.97 -4.08
N LEU A 90 10.27 2.71 -4.24
CA LEU A 90 9.13 2.11 -3.54
C LEU A 90 9.59 1.51 -2.21
N LYS A 91 8.90 1.89 -1.14
CA LYS A 91 9.12 1.41 0.23
C LYS A 91 7.91 0.60 0.73
N PRO A 92 8.13 -0.46 1.51
CA PRO A 92 9.44 -1.00 1.89
C PRO A 92 10.09 -1.74 0.71
N ASP A 93 11.42 -1.85 0.70
CA ASP A 93 12.18 -2.25 -0.50
C ASP A 93 11.79 -3.64 -1.07
N PHE A 94 11.26 -4.55 -0.24
CA PHE A 94 10.82 -5.87 -0.71
C PHE A 94 9.71 -5.81 -1.77
N LEU A 95 8.88 -4.75 -1.77
CA LEU A 95 7.80 -4.57 -2.73
C LEU A 95 8.32 -4.46 -4.17
N ARG A 96 9.53 -3.92 -4.36
CA ARG A 96 10.14 -3.76 -5.69
C ARG A 96 10.29 -5.07 -6.45
N THR A 97 10.44 -6.17 -5.71
CA THR A 97 10.52 -7.53 -6.26
C THR A 97 9.28 -8.36 -5.93
N GLY A 98 8.61 -8.11 -4.80
CA GLY A 98 7.46 -8.89 -4.35
C GLY A 98 6.23 -8.75 -5.24
N LEU A 99 6.08 -7.61 -5.93
CA LEU A 99 4.92 -7.34 -6.78
C LEU A 99 4.91 -8.14 -8.09
N SER A 100 6.03 -8.74 -8.52
CA SER A 100 6.07 -9.53 -9.76
C SER A 100 5.51 -10.95 -9.60
N ASP A 101 5.42 -11.46 -8.37
CA ASP A 101 4.91 -12.80 -8.06
C ASP A 101 4.15 -12.78 -6.72
N LEU A 102 2.83 -12.53 -6.81
CA LEU A 102 2.00 -12.36 -5.63
C LEU A 102 1.75 -13.71 -4.94
N PRO A 103 2.05 -13.85 -3.64
CA PRO A 103 2.01 -15.13 -2.95
C PRO A 103 0.57 -15.63 -2.80
N VAL A 104 0.24 -16.87 -3.19
CA VAL A 104 -1.14 -17.42 -3.11
C VAL A 104 -1.72 -17.32 -1.69
N GLU A 105 -0.93 -17.76 -0.70
CA GLU A 105 -1.23 -17.67 0.72
C GLU A 105 -0.50 -16.48 1.37
N THR A 106 -1.03 -16.00 2.49
CA THR A 106 -0.37 -14.94 3.27
C THR A 106 1.04 -15.33 3.66
N LYS A 107 2.02 -14.45 3.37
CA LYS A 107 3.40 -14.60 3.83
C LYS A 107 3.72 -13.61 4.96
N TYR A 108 4.38 -14.11 5.98
CA TYR A 108 4.96 -13.28 7.01
C TYR A 108 6.38 -12.84 6.61
N ILE A 109 6.68 -11.54 6.70
CA ILE A 109 7.96 -10.96 6.29
C ILE A 109 8.49 -10.05 7.40
N LYS A 110 9.82 -10.10 7.61
CA LYS A 110 10.56 -9.12 8.39
C LYS A 110 11.44 -8.29 7.48
N VAL A 111 11.31 -6.97 7.54
CA VAL A 111 12.11 -6.03 6.76
C VAL A 111 12.80 -5.08 7.73
N SER A 112 14.11 -4.90 7.59
CA SER A 112 14.87 -3.91 8.35
C SER A 112 15.71 -3.07 7.40
N GLU A 113 15.38 -1.79 7.32
CA GLU A 113 16.14 -0.77 6.59
C GLU A 113 17.08 0.01 7.53
N ILE A 114 17.06 -0.30 8.83
CA ILE A 114 18.01 0.23 9.81
C ILE A 114 19.29 -0.63 9.76
N ALA A 115 20.46 0.01 9.74
CA ALA A 115 21.74 -0.67 9.88
C ALA A 115 21.83 -1.40 11.23
N ALA A 116 22.38 -2.63 11.22
CA ALA A 116 22.58 -3.44 12.41
C ALA A 116 23.58 -2.82 13.39
#